data_AF-A0A848KAL7-F1
#
_entry.id   AF-A0A848KAL7-F1
#
_cell.length_a   1.000
_cell.length_b   1.000
_cell.length_c   1.000
_cell.angle_alpha   90.00
_cell.angle_beta   90.00
_cell.angle_gamma   90.00
#
_symmetry.space_group_name_H-M   'P 1'
#
loop_
_entity.id
_entity.type
_entity.pdbx_description
1 polymer ?
#
loop_
_entity_poly.entity_id
_entity_poly.type
_entity_poly.pdbx_seq_one_letter_code
_entity_poly.pdbx_strand_id
1 'polypeptide(L)'
;MKMLGYVAGAVLAVGCTALCPGQAVASPLQCISTGDQKLTVIEGGTACGSEAVANGAAAAYGIDGIGYAKAIGGATALGLGVSGGVGASEGVGGVPIAIGLGPGSVAIVSVDYGAMSLAVAFPGSQALVANSDQGVVCAGGAAFAWNMLAGKACIATGAGILALG
;
A
#
# COMPACT_ATOMS: atom_id res chain seq x y z
N MET A 1 0.01 38.78 65.93
CA MET A 1 0.98 39.88 65.73
C MET A 1 2.10 39.37 64.82
N LYS A 2 2.40 40.17 63.79
CA LYS A 2 3.56 40.17 62.89
C LYS A 2 3.56 39.21 61.67
N MET A 3 3.53 39.89 60.52
CA MET A 3 3.60 39.50 59.11
C MET A 3 5.05 39.23 58.64
N LEU A 4 5.14 38.86 57.34
CA LEU A 4 6.27 38.86 56.38
C LEU A 4 6.98 37.50 56.29
N GLY A 5 6.99 36.74 55.19
CA GLY A 5 6.78 37.02 53.77
C GLY A 5 8.07 36.72 53.01
N TYR A 6 8.10 35.75 52.07
CA TYR A 6 9.09 35.71 50.99
C TYR A 6 8.57 34.93 49.78
N VAL A 7 8.90 35.50 48.62
CA VAL A 7 8.42 35.23 47.26
C VAL A 7 9.42 34.36 46.50
N ALA A 8 8.92 33.67 45.48
CA ALA A 8 9.61 33.16 44.27
C ALA A 8 10.49 31.90 44.37
N GLY A 9 10.15 30.95 43.49
CA GLY A 9 10.99 29.79 43.18
C GLY A 9 10.33 28.84 42.17
N ALA A 10 9.88 29.34 41.03
CA ALA A 10 9.54 28.49 39.88
C ALA A 10 10.85 27.93 39.29
N VAL A 11 11.14 26.64 39.52
CA VAL A 11 12.26 25.96 38.85
C VAL A 11 11.69 24.99 37.81
N LEU A 12 12.02 25.31 36.57
CA LEU A 12 11.75 24.56 35.35
C LEU A 12 12.35 23.14 35.42
N ALA A 13 11.49 22.12 35.31
CA ALA A 13 11.90 20.79 34.88
C ALA A 13 11.48 20.59 33.42
N VAL A 14 12.07 21.38 32.51
CA VAL A 14 12.02 21.16 31.06
C VAL A 14 13.41 20.71 30.66
N GLY A 15 13.62 19.40 30.50
CA GLY A 15 14.92 18.88 30.10
C GLY A 15 14.86 17.39 29.82
N CYS A 16 15.17 17.01 28.58
CA CYS A 16 15.37 15.65 28.06
C CYS A 16 14.18 14.89 27.45
N THR A 17 13.40 15.49 26.55
CA THR A 17 12.54 14.72 25.62
C THR A 17 12.91 14.84 24.13
N ALA A 18 14.00 15.54 23.76
CA ALA A 18 14.23 15.94 22.37
C ALA A 18 15.38 15.24 21.60
N LEU A 19 16.06 14.21 22.14
CA LEU A 19 17.28 13.69 21.49
C LEU A 19 17.43 12.16 21.41
N CYS A 20 16.38 11.39 21.69
CA CYS A 20 16.38 9.98 21.30
C CYS A 20 15.69 9.85 19.94
N PRO A 21 16.41 9.64 18.82
CA PRO A 21 15.79 9.09 17.62
C PRO A 21 15.36 7.66 17.95
N GLY A 22 14.19 7.52 18.57
CA GLY A 22 13.49 6.24 18.60
C GLY A 22 13.11 5.93 17.16
N GLN A 23 13.82 5.00 16.53
CA GLN A 23 13.37 4.42 15.28
C GLN A 23 12.08 3.65 15.61
N ALA A 24 10.94 4.28 15.35
CA ALA A 24 9.65 3.59 15.36
C ALA A 24 9.65 2.65 14.16
N VAL A 25 10.19 1.45 14.33
CA VAL A 25 10.08 0.39 13.34
C VAL A 25 8.67 -0.15 13.46
N ALA A 26 7.78 0.25 12.56
CA ALA A 26 6.48 -0.40 12.46
C ALA A 26 6.71 -1.88 12.10
N SER A 27 6.16 -2.79 12.91
CA SER A 27 6.24 -4.22 12.60
C SER A 27 5.55 -4.49 11.27
N PRO A 28 6.14 -5.28 10.36
CA PRO A 28 5.46 -5.66 9.14
C PRO A 28 4.18 -6.42 9.49
N LEU A 29 3.06 -5.99 8.91
CA LEU A 29 1.78 -6.67 9.00
C LEU A 29 1.60 -7.59 7.79
N GLN A 30 1.13 -8.81 8.06
CA GLN A 30 0.87 -9.82 7.04
C GLN A 30 -0.53 -10.38 7.19
N CYS A 31 -1.25 -10.41 6.08
CA CYS A 31 -2.58 -10.98 5.97
C CYS A 31 -2.58 -12.01 4.85
N ILE A 32 -2.91 -13.26 5.17
CA ILE A 32 -3.08 -14.33 4.18
C ILE A 32 -4.46 -14.93 4.39
N SER A 33 -5.23 -15.02 3.30
CA SER A 33 -6.55 -15.64 3.27
C SER A 33 -6.61 -16.69 2.17
N THR A 34 -7.17 -17.84 2.50
CA THR A 34 -7.60 -18.88 1.55
C THR A 34 -8.99 -19.36 1.93
N GLY A 35 -9.78 -19.85 0.98
CA GLY A 35 -11.04 -20.55 1.27
C GLY A 35 -12.04 -19.79 2.16
N ASP A 36 -12.71 -18.78 1.59
CA ASP A 36 -13.76 -17.97 2.23
C ASP A 36 -13.30 -17.22 3.51
N GLN A 37 -11.99 -17.07 3.68
CA GLN A 37 -11.38 -16.33 4.78
C GLN A 37 -11.25 -14.84 4.50
N LYS A 38 -11.39 -14.06 5.57
CA LYS A 38 -11.13 -12.63 5.59
C LYS A 38 -10.28 -12.28 6.80
N LEU A 39 -9.19 -11.57 6.57
CA LEU A 39 -8.29 -11.09 7.61
C LEU A 39 -8.02 -9.60 7.39
N THR A 40 -7.99 -8.84 8.47
CA THR A 40 -7.62 -7.44 8.47
C THR A 40 -6.91 -7.14 9.78
N VAL A 41 -5.73 -6.54 9.68
CA VAL A 41 -4.93 -6.15 10.83
C VAL A 41 -4.50 -4.70 10.63
N ILE A 42 -4.64 -3.91 11.69
CA ILE A 42 -4.30 -2.49 11.70
C ILE A 42 -3.45 -2.24 12.95
N GLU A 43 -2.27 -1.66 12.75
CA GLU A 43 -1.35 -1.28 13.81
C GLU A 43 -0.74 0.09 13.51
N GLY A 44 -1.18 1.10 14.26
CA GLY A 44 -0.74 2.48 14.05
C GLY A 44 -1.08 2.98 12.64
N GLY A 45 -0.05 3.38 11.89
CA GLY A 45 -0.16 3.83 10.49
C GLY A 45 -0.06 2.71 9.44
N THR A 46 0.09 1.45 9.87
CA THR A 46 0.25 0.28 8.99
C THR A 46 -1.02 -0.56 8.97
N ALA A 47 -1.35 -1.11 7.80
CA ALA A 47 -2.46 -2.05 7.68
C ALA A 47 -2.17 -3.15 6.65
N CYS A 48 -2.77 -4.32 6.88
CA CYS A 48 -2.95 -5.34 5.85
C CYS A 48 -4.41 -5.80 5.81
N GLY A 49 -4.86 -6.22 4.63
CA GLY A 49 -6.12 -6.96 4.52
C GLY A 49 -6.10 -7.95 3.36
N SER A 50 -6.65 -9.13 3.61
CA SER A 50 -6.78 -10.20 2.63
C SER A 50 -8.18 -10.81 2.68
N GLU A 51 -8.76 -11.06 1.51
CA GLU A 51 -10.04 -11.75 1.37
C GLU A 51 -9.95 -12.78 0.24
N ALA A 52 -10.34 -14.02 0.52
CA ALA A 52 -10.36 -15.10 -0.46
C ALA A 52 -11.77 -15.68 -0.52
N VAL A 53 -12.31 -15.84 -1.71
CA VAL A 53 -13.65 -16.38 -1.98
C VAL A 53 -13.56 -17.37 -3.15
N ALA A 54 -14.41 -18.40 -3.18
CA ALA A 54 -14.56 -19.30 -4.35
C ALA A 54 -13.22 -19.85 -4.88
N ASN A 55 -12.44 -20.48 -4.00
CA ASN A 55 -11.10 -21.04 -4.26
C ASN A 55 -9.97 -20.03 -4.57
N GLY A 56 -10.18 -18.73 -4.29
CA GLY A 56 -9.12 -17.73 -4.39
C GLY A 56 -8.02 -17.86 -3.32
N ALA A 57 -6.87 -17.25 -3.57
CA ALA A 57 -5.78 -17.07 -2.61
C ALA A 57 -5.34 -15.60 -2.58
N ALA A 58 -5.38 -14.98 -1.40
CA ALA A 58 -5.03 -13.58 -1.23
C ALA A 58 -3.92 -13.41 -0.19
N ALA A 59 -2.90 -12.62 -0.53
CA ALA A 59 -1.83 -12.23 0.37
C ALA A 59 -1.63 -10.72 0.35
N ALA A 60 -1.49 -10.12 1.52
CA ALA A 60 -1.26 -8.70 1.68
C ALA A 60 -0.21 -8.40 2.73
N TYR A 61 0.64 -7.42 2.44
CA TYR A 61 1.74 -6.99 3.30
C TYR A 61 1.73 -5.47 3.47
N GLY A 62 1.72 -5.03 4.73
CA GLY A 62 1.91 -3.63 5.12
C GLY A 62 3.25 -3.49 5.83
N ILE A 63 4.22 -2.83 5.21
CA ILE A 63 5.54 -2.54 5.80
C ILE A 63 5.62 -1.04 6.00
N ASP A 64 5.15 -0.54 7.14
CA ASP A 64 4.94 0.91 7.35
C ASP A 64 4.03 1.53 6.26
N GLY A 65 3.07 0.78 5.74
CA GLY A 65 2.22 1.17 4.59
C GLY A 65 0.93 0.35 4.55
N ILE A 66 0.19 0.41 3.44
CA ILE A 66 -1.08 -0.32 3.32
C ILE A 66 -1.06 -1.24 2.09
N GLY A 67 -1.23 -2.54 2.32
CA GLY A 67 -1.44 -3.54 1.27
C GLY A 67 -2.82 -4.19 1.41
N TYR A 68 -3.60 -4.22 0.33
CA TYR A 68 -4.87 -4.94 0.32
C TYR A 68 -5.01 -5.84 -0.91
N ALA A 69 -5.48 -7.07 -0.73
CA ALA A 69 -5.62 -8.05 -1.80
C ALA A 69 -6.93 -8.83 -1.66
N LYS A 70 -7.67 -9.02 -2.75
CA LYS A 70 -8.88 -9.83 -2.75
C LYS A 70 -8.96 -10.79 -3.93
N ALA A 71 -9.15 -12.07 -3.64
CA ALA A 71 -9.12 -13.15 -4.61
C ALA A 71 -10.46 -13.88 -4.64
N ILE A 72 -11.16 -13.82 -5.76
CA ILE A 72 -12.43 -14.48 -6.01
C ILE A 72 -12.19 -15.51 -7.15
N GLY A 73 -13.10 -16.45 -7.37
CA GLY A 73 -13.13 -17.50 -8.43
C GLY A 73 -11.79 -17.98 -9.01
N GLY A 74 -10.85 -18.36 -8.13
CA GLY A 74 -9.55 -18.94 -8.51
C GLY A 74 -8.40 -17.94 -8.75
N ALA A 75 -8.63 -16.64 -8.55
CA ALA A 75 -7.57 -15.63 -8.62
C ALA A 75 -6.48 -15.83 -7.55
N THR A 76 -5.26 -15.37 -7.85
CA THR A 76 -4.18 -15.24 -6.86
C THR A 76 -3.80 -13.77 -6.72
N ALA A 77 -4.27 -13.12 -5.65
CA ALA A 77 -4.15 -11.67 -5.45
C ALA A 77 -3.01 -11.31 -4.49
N LEU A 78 -2.20 -10.31 -4.86
CA LEU A 78 -1.12 -9.77 -4.04
C LEU A 78 -1.19 -8.24 -3.92
N GLY A 79 -1.19 -7.75 -2.68
CA GLY A 79 -1.15 -6.32 -2.36
C GLY A 79 -0.01 -5.98 -1.40
N LEU A 80 0.87 -5.06 -1.80
CA LEU A 80 2.04 -4.65 -1.01
C LEU A 80 2.07 -3.13 -0.86
N GLY A 81 2.11 -2.65 0.38
CA GLY A 81 2.35 -1.24 0.71
C GLY A 81 3.59 -1.09 1.57
N VAL A 82 4.53 -0.24 1.13
CA VAL A 82 5.82 0.00 1.81
C VAL A 82 6.04 1.48 2.06
N SER A 83 6.49 1.84 3.27
CA SER A 83 6.97 3.18 3.63
C SER A 83 5.97 4.31 3.28
N GLY A 84 4.71 4.12 3.63
CA GLY A 84 3.58 5.01 3.34
C GLY A 84 3.03 4.86 1.93
N GLY A 85 3.44 3.83 1.19
CA GLY A 85 2.87 3.46 -0.11
C GLY A 85 1.60 2.63 0.07
N VAL A 86 0.68 2.71 -0.88
CA VAL A 86 -0.59 1.95 -0.79
C VAL A 86 -0.83 1.11 -2.04
N GLY A 87 -0.72 -0.20 -1.90
CA GLY A 87 -1.09 -1.16 -2.93
C GLY A 87 -2.52 -1.69 -2.72
N ALA A 88 -3.25 -1.96 -3.79
CA ALA A 88 -4.50 -2.72 -3.72
C ALA A 88 -4.72 -3.61 -4.96
N SER A 89 -5.19 -4.83 -4.75
CA SER A 89 -5.31 -5.89 -5.76
C SER A 89 -6.65 -6.61 -5.60
N GLU A 90 -7.31 -6.98 -6.69
CA GLU A 90 -8.58 -7.73 -6.64
C GLU A 90 -8.79 -8.61 -7.89
N GLY A 91 -9.61 -9.67 -7.83
CA GLY A 91 -10.03 -10.41 -9.03
C GLY A 91 -10.99 -11.60 -8.82
N VAL A 92 -11.35 -12.26 -9.93
CA VAL A 92 -11.87 -13.62 -10.28
C VAL A 92 -11.04 -14.21 -11.43
N GLY A 93 -10.25 -13.39 -12.11
CA GLY A 93 -9.26 -13.79 -13.07
C GLY A 93 -7.87 -13.86 -12.46
N GLY A 94 -6.97 -14.57 -13.14
CA GLY A 94 -5.58 -14.13 -13.29
C GLY A 94 -4.78 -13.92 -12.00
N VAL A 95 -3.74 -13.10 -12.13
CA VAL A 95 -2.78 -12.81 -11.06
C VAL A 95 -2.66 -11.29 -10.93
N PRO A 96 -3.55 -10.64 -10.16
CA PRO A 96 -3.47 -9.21 -9.90
C PRO A 96 -2.41 -8.88 -8.83
N ILE A 97 -1.42 -8.07 -9.19
CA ILE A 97 -0.29 -7.70 -8.32
C ILE A 97 -0.16 -6.18 -8.22
N ALA A 98 -0.30 -5.65 -7.01
CA ALA A 98 -0.20 -4.22 -6.73
C ALA A 98 0.89 -3.89 -5.71
N ILE A 99 1.80 -2.99 -6.10
CA ILE A 99 2.97 -2.60 -5.29
C ILE A 99 3.01 -1.07 -5.18
N GLY A 100 2.74 -0.56 -3.98
CA GLY A 100 2.85 0.87 -3.64
C GLY A 100 4.05 1.14 -2.73
N LEU A 101 4.92 2.07 -3.14
CA LEU A 101 6.11 2.50 -2.40
C LEU A 101 5.96 4.02 -2.11
N GLY A 102 5.80 4.41 -0.84
CA GLY A 102 5.49 5.81 -0.43
C GLY A 102 6.70 6.76 -0.58
N PRO A 103 6.59 8.11 -0.48
CA PRO A 103 5.61 8.96 0.21
C PRO A 103 4.32 9.28 -0.59
N GLY A 104 3.31 8.42 -0.37
CA GLY A 104 1.94 8.61 -0.83
C GLY A 104 1.58 7.99 -2.18
N SER A 105 2.37 7.04 -2.69
CA SER A 105 2.21 6.59 -4.09
C SER A 105 1.61 5.20 -4.25
N VAL A 106 0.47 5.22 -4.93
CA VAL A 106 -0.62 4.26 -4.81
C VAL A 106 -0.69 3.40 -6.08
N ALA A 107 -0.74 2.08 -5.94
CA ALA A 107 -0.87 1.15 -7.06
C ALA A 107 -2.14 0.32 -6.90
N ILE A 108 -3.05 0.32 -7.88
CA ILE A 108 -4.31 -0.42 -7.76
C ILE A 108 -4.62 -1.18 -9.06
N VAL A 109 -4.84 -2.48 -8.92
CA VAL A 109 -5.22 -3.45 -9.96
C VAL A 109 -6.71 -3.81 -9.80
N SER A 110 -7.38 -4.47 -10.76
CA SER A 110 -8.47 -5.45 -10.51
C SER A 110 -8.74 -6.30 -11.78
N VAL A 111 -9.00 -7.61 -11.69
CA VAL A 111 -9.03 -8.52 -12.88
C VAL A 111 -10.09 -9.65 -12.85
N ASP A 112 -10.93 -9.80 -13.90
CA ASP A 112 -11.89 -10.91 -14.17
C ASP A 112 -11.95 -11.20 -15.69
N TYR A 113 -11.33 -12.20 -16.34
CA TYR A 113 -11.08 -13.61 -16.00
C TYR A 113 -9.79 -14.15 -16.68
N GLY A 114 -8.74 -13.37 -16.89
CA GLY A 114 -7.56 -13.62 -16.05
C GLY A 114 -6.28 -14.00 -16.79
N ALA A 115 -5.45 -12.99 -17.00
CA ALA A 115 -4.01 -13.12 -17.22
C ALA A 115 -3.28 -12.35 -16.10
N MET A 116 -1.95 -12.31 -16.13
CA MET A 116 -1.19 -11.52 -15.16
C MET A 116 -1.49 -10.01 -15.32
N SER A 117 -1.68 -9.29 -14.21
CA SER A 117 -1.82 -7.83 -14.22
C SER A 117 -0.97 -7.23 -13.11
N LEU A 118 -0.15 -6.25 -13.45
CA LEU A 118 0.86 -5.70 -12.55
C LEU A 118 0.78 -4.18 -12.52
N ALA A 119 0.73 -3.59 -11.32
CA ALA A 119 0.88 -2.16 -11.10
C ALA A 119 1.99 -1.91 -10.05
N VAL A 120 2.94 -1.04 -10.37
CA VAL A 120 4.04 -0.63 -9.50
C VAL A 120 4.12 0.89 -9.46
N ALA A 121 3.92 1.46 -8.27
CA ALA A 121 4.04 2.88 -8.01
C ALA A 121 5.25 3.15 -7.09
N PHE A 122 6.26 3.84 -7.63
CA PHE A 122 7.40 4.37 -6.87
C PHE A 122 7.06 5.69 -6.17
N PRO A 123 7.93 6.23 -5.30
CA PRO A 123 7.71 7.50 -4.60
C PRO A 123 7.16 8.63 -5.49
N GLY A 124 6.00 9.19 -5.12
CA GLY A 124 5.36 10.31 -5.83
C GLY A 124 4.68 9.94 -7.16
N SER A 125 4.42 8.66 -7.41
CA SER A 125 3.81 8.16 -8.64
C SER A 125 2.48 7.41 -8.42
N GLN A 126 1.79 7.06 -9.50
CA GLN A 126 0.61 6.22 -9.46
C GLN A 126 0.61 5.24 -10.63
N ALA A 127 0.16 4.02 -10.38
CA ALA A 127 0.02 2.98 -11.39
C ALA A 127 -1.35 2.31 -11.24
N LEU A 128 -2.07 2.14 -12.35
CA LEU A 128 -3.38 1.52 -12.34
C LEU A 128 -3.50 0.54 -13.50
N VAL A 129 -4.04 -0.64 -13.18
CA VAL A 129 -4.53 -1.61 -14.15
C VAL A 129 -6.02 -1.80 -13.91
N ALA A 130 -6.81 -1.41 -14.89
CA ALA A 130 -8.25 -1.66 -14.89
C ALA A 130 -8.57 -2.94 -15.68
N ASN A 131 -9.86 -3.26 -15.84
CA ASN A 131 -10.31 -4.39 -16.66
C ASN A 131 -9.88 -4.21 -18.14
N SER A 132 -10.09 -5.24 -18.98
CA SER A 132 -9.61 -5.27 -20.37
C SER A 132 -10.02 -4.06 -21.21
N ASP A 133 -11.16 -3.44 -20.88
CA ASP A 133 -11.73 -2.34 -21.65
C ASP A 133 -11.19 -0.96 -21.22
N GLN A 134 -10.66 -0.87 -20.00
CA GLN A 134 -10.24 0.38 -19.38
C GLN A 134 -8.71 0.58 -19.40
N GLY A 135 -7.93 -0.46 -19.65
CA GLY A 135 -6.50 -0.37 -19.95
C GLY A 135 -5.61 -0.06 -18.73
N VAL A 136 -4.56 0.72 -18.97
CA VAL A 136 -3.47 1.00 -18.01
C VAL A 136 -3.20 2.49 -17.88
N VAL A 137 -2.88 2.95 -16.67
CA VAL A 137 -2.58 4.36 -16.38
C VAL A 137 -1.33 4.45 -15.52
N CYS A 138 -0.41 5.34 -15.92
CA CYS A 138 0.80 5.64 -15.20
C CYS A 138 0.90 7.16 -15.01
N ALA A 139 1.26 7.60 -13.82
CA ALA A 139 1.46 9.01 -13.50
C ALA A 139 2.66 9.21 -12.56
N GLY A 140 3.25 10.40 -12.60
CA GLY A 140 4.41 10.77 -11.78
C GLY A 140 5.76 10.41 -12.42
N GLY A 141 6.82 10.43 -11.62
CA GLY A 141 8.20 10.32 -12.11
C GLY A 141 8.72 8.90 -12.33
N ALA A 142 8.02 7.88 -11.81
CA ALA A 142 8.41 6.48 -11.91
C ALA A 142 7.20 5.58 -11.64
N ALA A 143 6.57 5.04 -12.68
CA ALA A 143 5.45 4.10 -12.52
C ALA A 143 5.46 3.06 -13.63
N PHE A 144 4.92 1.88 -13.35
CA PHE A 144 4.74 0.81 -14.32
C PHE A 144 3.39 0.16 -14.13
N ALA A 145 2.65 -0.03 -15.23
CA ALA A 145 1.43 -0.83 -15.22
C ALA A 145 1.35 -1.71 -16.47
N TRP A 146 0.85 -2.93 -16.31
CA TRP A 146 0.70 -3.90 -17.39
C TRP A 146 -0.57 -4.72 -17.20
N ASN A 147 -1.40 -4.73 -18.23
CA ASN A 147 -2.55 -5.62 -18.36
C ASN A 147 -2.25 -6.63 -19.48
N MET A 148 -1.90 -7.86 -19.10
CA MET A 148 -1.61 -8.92 -20.07
C MET A 148 -2.84 -9.32 -20.89
N LEU A 149 -4.02 -9.28 -20.28
CA LEU A 149 -5.28 -9.64 -20.96
C LEU A 149 -5.61 -8.66 -22.09
N ALA A 150 -5.33 -7.37 -21.88
CA ALA A 150 -5.56 -6.31 -22.87
C ALA A 150 -4.38 -6.07 -23.82
N GLY A 151 -3.20 -6.65 -23.55
CA GLY A 151 -1.97 -6.33 -24.28
C GLY A 151 -1.49 -4.89 -24.09
N LYS A 152 -1.91 -4.21 -23.01
CA LYS A 152 -1.60 -2.79 -22.75
C LYS A 152 -0.57 -2.64 -21.64
N ALA A 153 0.41 -1.77 -21.82
CA ALA A 153 1.35 -1.39 -20.77
C ALA A 153 1.61 0.12 -20.75
N CYS A 154 2.02 0.65 -19.61
CA CYS A 154 2.55 1.99 -19.52
C CYS A 154 3.77 2.06 -18.61
N ILE A 155 4.62 3.04 -18.89
CA ILE A 155 5.82 3.36 -18.12
C ILE A 155 5.85 4.88 -17.96
N ALA A 156 5.87 5.36 -16.72
CA ALA A 156 6.19 6.75 -16.42
C ALA A 156 7.63 6.85 -15.95
N THR A 157 8.35 7.84 -16.47
CA THR A 157 9.72 8.19 -16.07
C THR A 157 9.81 9.70 -15.88
N GLY A 158 10.90 10.19 -15.31
CA GLY A 158 11.19 11.62 -15.26
C GLY A 158 11.26 12.29 -16.65
N ALA A 159 11.44 11.52 -17.73
CA ALA A 159 11.47 12.03 -19.10
C ALA A 159 10.08 12.07 -19.78
N GLY A 160 9.07 11.43 -19.20
CA GLY A 160 7.73 11.35 -19.78
C GLY A 160 7.07 9.98 -19.61
N ILE A 161 5.90 9.83 -20.23
CA ILE A 161 5.07 8.62 -20.17
C ILE A 161 5.07 7.93 -21.53
N LEU A 162 5.37 6.63 -21.53
CA LEU A 162 5.23 5.74 -22.67
C LEU A 162 4.03 4.82 -22.44
N ALA A 163 3.14 4.73 -23.44
CA ALA A 163 2.06 3.75 -23.49
C ALA A 163 2.29 2.77 -24.65
N LEU A 164 2.01 1.49 -24.41
CA LEU A 164 2.20 0.39 -25.35
C LEU A 164 0.89 -0.39 -25.50
N GLY A 165 0.59 -0.78 -26.74
CA GLY A 165 -0.44 -1.75 -27.10
C GLY A 165 -1.56 -1.21 -27.95
#